data_AF-A0A9P5WZ86-F1
#
_entry.id   AF-A0A9P5WZ86-F1
#
_cell.length_a   1.000
_cell.length_b   1.000
_cell.length_c   1.000
_cell.angle_alpha   90.00
_cell.angle_beta   90.00
_cell.angle_gamma   90.00
#
_symmetry.space_group_name_H-M   'P 1'
#
loop_
_entity.id
_entity.type
_entity.pdbx_description
1 polymer ?
#
loop_
_entity_poly.entity_id
_entity_poly.type
_entity_poly.pdbx_seq_one_letter_code
_entity_poly.pdbx_strand_id
1 'polypeptide(L)'
;VLFQRGSSRFARKVDSTKSALPADHIQTYLKEPIIPTNVIQDAGGYMKWWHTAANNQPTVAKVALDYCSAPGVFQFLCNEFNA
;
A
#
# COMPACT_ATOMS: atom_id res chain seq x y z
N VAL A 1 3.67 2.53 47.33
CA VAL A 1 3.99 2.60 45.88
C VAL A 1 2.68 2.50 45.11
N LEU A 2 2.20 3.61 44.53
CA LEU A 2 0.94 3.67 43.77
C LEU A 2 1.28 3.63 42.27
N PHE A 3 0.91 2.53 41.61
CA PHE A 3 1.12 2.34 40.18
C PHE A 3 0.00 3.08 39.40
N GLN A 4 0.33 4.20 38.77
CA GLN A 4 -0.60 4.90 37.88
C GLN A 4 -0.72 4.13 36.56
N ARG A 5 -1.94 3.65 36.29
CA ARG A 5 -2.34 2.87 35.11
C ARG A 5 -2.23 3.74 33.84
N GLY A 6 -1.31 3.37 32.95
CA GLY A 6 -1.08 4.05 31.67
C GLY A 6 -2.35 4.09 30.81
N SER A 7 -2.72 5.30 30.40
CA SER A 7 -3.84 5.57 29.50
C SER A 7 -3.45 5.14 28.08
N SER A 8 -4.06 4.06 27.60
CA SER A 8 -3.87 3.52 26.25
C SER A 8 -4.50 4.45 25.21
N ARG A 9 -3.66 5.18 24.45
CA ARG A 9 -4.08 6.13 23.39
C ARG A 9 -4.46 5.46 22.05
N PHE A 10 -4.93 4.22 22.07
CA PHE A 10 -5.10 3.40 20.84
C PHE A 10 -6.55 3.20 20.38
N ALA A 11 -7.46 4.11 20.72
CA ALA A 11 -8.81 4.10 20.17
C ALA A 11 -9.21 5.50 19.69
N ARG A 12 -8.67 5.93 18.54
CA ARG A 12 -9.33 6.99 17.77
C ARG A 12 -10.47 6.34 17.00
N LYS A 13 -11.70 6.60 17.44
CA LYS A 13 -12.89 6.44 16.61
C LYS A 13 -12.69 7.33 15.39
N VAL A 14 -12.50 6.73 14.22
CA VAL A 14 -12.49 7.47 12.96
C VAL A 14 -13.95 7.70 12.60
N ASP A 15 -14.46 8.89 12.94
CA ASP A 15 -15.79 9.30 12.53
C ASP A 15 -15.80 9.50 11.00
N SER A 16 -16.65 8.74 10.31
CA SER A 16 -16.84 8.69 8.85
C SER A 16 -17.42 9.97 8.23
N THR A 17 -17.04 11.14 8.73
CA THR A 17 -17.34 12.40 8.08
C THR A 17 -16.51 12.48 6.80
N LYS A 18 -17.14 12.90 5.69
CA LYS A 18 -16.52 13.12 4.38
C LYS A 18 -15.43 14.19 4.49
N SER A 19 -14.29 13.88 5.08
CA SER A 19 -13.07 14.64 4.87
C SER A 19 -12.67 14.37 3.43
N ALA A 20 -12.54 15.43 2.64
CA ALA A 20 -11.89 15.33 1.34
C ALA A 20 -10.45 14.88 1.63
N LEU A 21 -10.21 13.58 1.51
CA LEU A 21 -8.91 13.00 1.78
C LEU A 21 -7.89 13.60 0.80
N PRO A 22 -6.63 13.75 1.22
CA PRO A 22 -5.57 14.20 0.33
C PRO A 22 -5.48 13.32 -0.92
N ALA A 23 -4.99 13.90 -2.03
CA ALA A 23 -4.74 13.15 -3.26
C ALA A 23 -3.77 11.97 -3.02
N ASP A 24 -2.73 12.19 -2.21
CA ASP A 24 -1.77 11.16 -1.77
C ASP A 24 -2.27 10.39 -0.53
N HIS A 25 -3.50 9.89 -0.58
CA HIS A 25 -4.07 9.05 0.49
C HIS A 25 -4.53 7.72 -0.09
N ILE A 26 -4.24 6.61 0.59
CA ILE A 26 -4.53 5.27 0.08
C ILE A 26 -6.02 5.05 -0.27
N GLN A 27 -6.94 5.62 0.51
CA GLN A 27 -8.37 5.55 0.21
C GLN A 27 -8.78 6.36 -1.02
N THR A 28 -8.01 7.38 -1.42
CA THR A 28 -8.21 8.11 -2.67
C THR A 28 -7.77 7.23 -3.83
N TYR A 29 -6.57 6.66 -3.77
CA TYR A 29 -6.06 5.70 -4.75
C TYR A 29 -7.01 4.50 -4.97
N LEU A 30 -7.57 3.93 -3.90
CA LEU A 30 -8.52 2.81 -4.01
C LEU A 30 -9.86 3.18 -4.69
N LYS A 31 -10.17 4.48 -4.80
CA LYS A 31 -11.34 4.98 -5.52
C LYS A 31 -11.02 5.40 -6.95
N GLU A 32 -9.73 5.57 -7.28
CA GLU A 32 -9.30 5.91 -8.63
C GLU A 32 -9.61 4.76 -9.60
N PRO A 33 -9.94 5.07 -10.86
CA PRO A 33 -10.18 4.04 -11.86
C PRO A 33 -8.92 3.20 -12.07
N ILE A 34 -9.11 1.92 -12.36
CA ILE A 34 -8.01 1.00 -12.68
C ILE A 34 -7.31 1.51 -13.94
N ILE A 35 -5.99 1.65 -13.85
CA ILE A 35 -5.14 2.07 -14.97
C ILE A 35 -5.04 0.90 -15.96
N PRO A 36 -5.30 1.14 -17.26
CA PRO A 36 -5.26 0.08 -18.24
C PRO A 36 -3.81 -0.39 -18.49
N THR A 37 -3.65 -1.70 -18.75
CA THR A 37 -2.34 -2.35 -18.83
C THR A 37 -1.44 -1.80 -19.93
N ASN A 38 -2.01 -1.32 -21.04
CA ASN A 38 -1.26 -0.70 -22.13
C ASN A 38 -0.49 0.55 -21.66
N VAL A 39 -1.11 1.41 -20.85
CA VAL A 39 -0.47 2.63 -20.32
C VAL A 39 0.72 2.27 -19.42
N ILE A 40 0.59 1.19 -18.65
CA ILE A 40 1.67 0.71 -17.77
C ILE A 40 2.81 0.13 -18.61
N GLN A 41 2.50 -0.62 -19.67
CA GLN A 41 3.51 -1.14 -20.59
C GLN A 41 4.25 -0.02 -21.32
N ASP A 42 3.53 0.98 -21.83
CA ASP A 42 4.11 2.15 -22.50
C ASP A 42 5.01 2.97 -21.56
N ALA A 43 4.68 3.04 -20.27
CA ALA A 43 5.53 3.65 -19.24
C ALA A 43 6.81 2.86 -18.94
N GLY A 44 6.93 1.62 -19.44
CA GLY A 44 8.06 0.72 -19.18
C GLY A 44 7.84 -0.22 -17.98
N GLY A 45 6.58 -0.56 -17.69
CA GLY A 45 6.19 -1.51 -16.65
C GLY A 45 5.83 -0.87 -15.31
N TYR A 46 5.36 -1.69 -14.36
CA TYR A 46 4.84 -1.24 -13.07
C TYR A 46 5.85 -0.44 -12.25
N MET A 47 7.10 -0.89 -12.14
CA MET A 47 8.13 -0.20 -11.37
C MET A 47 8.40 1.20 -11.91
N LYS A 48 8.56 1.33 -13.23
CA LYS A 48 8.83 2.62 -13.86
C LYS A 48 7.63 3.56 -13.77
N TRP A 49 6.42 3.03 -13.96
CA TRP A 49 5.18 3.79 -13.78
C TRP A 49 5.08 4.38 -12.37
N TRP A 50 5.28 3.57 -11.33
CA TRP A 50 5.25 4.02 -9.93
C TRP A 50 6.34 5.02 -9.58
N HIS A 51 7.54 4.90 -10.17
CA HIS A 51 8.59 5.91 -10.03
C HIS A 51 8.16 7.28 -10.57
N THR A 52 7.46 7.33 -11.71
CA THR A 52 6.88 8.57 -12.23
C THR A 52 5.76 9.11 -11.34
N ALA A 53 4.91 8.22 -10.81
CA ALA A 53 3.79 8.58 -9.95
C ALA A 53 4.25 9.12 -8.57
N ALA A 54 5.47 8.80 -8.13
CA ALA A 54 6.04 9.29 -6.88
C ALA A 54 6.10 10.82 -6.76
N ASN A 55 6.09 11.55 -7.89
CA ASN A 55 6.03 13.01 -7.88
C ASN A 55 4.65 13.55 -7.45
N ASN A 56 3.58 12.79 -7.72
CA ASN A 56 2.20 13.21 -7.47
C ASN A 56 1.62 12.56 -6.20
N GLN A 57 1.96 11.29 -5.96
CA GLN A 57 1.46 10.48 -4.85
C GLN A 57 2.63 9.76 -4.15
N PRO A 58 3.53 10.48 -3.45
CA PRO A 58 4.76 9.89 -2.91
C PRO A 58 4.50 8.77 -1.89
N THR A 59 3.46 8.90 -1.06
CA THR A 59 3.16 7.89 -0.03
C THR A 59 2.63 6.61 -0.66
N VAL A 60 1.69 6.72 -1.61
CA VAL A 60 1.13 5.55 -2.31
C VAL A 60 2.19 4.89 -3.18
N ALA A 61 2.96 5.67 -3.93
CA ALA A 61 4.01 5.15 -4.81
C ALA A 61 5.08 4.39 -4.04
N LYS A 62 5.47 4.86 -2.85
CA LYS A 62 6.43 4.15 -2.00
C LYS A 62 5.93 2.75 -1.61
N VAL A 63 4.68 2.66 -1.12
CA VAL A 63 4.07 1.37 -0.75
C VAL A 63 3.95 0.44 -1.95
N ALA A 64 3.57 0.98 -3.10
CA ALA A 64 3.45 0.20 -4.33
C ALA A 64 4.80 -0.32 -4.83
N LEU A 65 5.86 0.49 -4.76
CA LEU A 65 7.22 0.06 -5.10
C LEU A 65 7.71 -1.03 -4.16
N ASP A 66 7.50 -0.87 -2.85
CA ASP A 66 7.84 -1.90 -1.85
C ASP A 66 7.12 -3.23 -2.20
N TYR A 67 5.83 -3.17 -2.53
CA TYR A 67 5.04 -4.33 -2.95
C TYR A 67 5.56 -4.97 -4.25
N CYS A 68 5.84 -4.18 -5.28
CA CYS A 68 6.35 -4.68 -6.56
C CYS A 68 7.77 -5.24 -6.46
N SER A 69 8.57 -4.77 -5.50
CA SER A 69 9.92 -5.28 -5.22
C SER A 69 9.94 -6.54 -4.38
N ALA A 70 8.83 -6.84 -3.68
CA ALA A 70 8.74 -8.04 -2.87
C ALA A 70 8.81 -9.27 -3.80
N PRO A 71 9.76 -10.19 -3.57
CA PRO A 71 9.84 -11.39 -4.38
C PRO A 71 8.53 -12.16 -4.25
N GLY A 72 7.93 -12.52 -5.38
CA GLY A 72 6.79 -13.42 -5.37
C GLY A 72 7.21 -14.70 -4.64
N VAL A 73 6.38 -15.14 -3.69
CA VAL A 73 6.62 -16.40 -2.98
C VAL A 73 6.80 -17.48 -4.03
N PHE A 74 7.99 -18.08 -4.09
CA PHE A 74 8.24 -19.29 -4.85
C PHE A 74 7.39 -20.39 -4.21
N GLN A 75 6.17 -20.59 -4.71
CA GLN A 75 5.26 -21.64 -4.25
C GLN A 75 5.67 -23.01 -4.83
N PHE A 76 6.96 -23.32 -4.78
CA PHE A 76 7.52 -24.64 -5.04
C PHE A 76 8.45 -24.96 -3.87
N LEU A 77 8.29 -26.13 -3.24
CA LEU A 77 9.14 -26.74 -2.21
C LEU A 77 8.66 -26.76 -0.73
N CYS A 78 7.36 -26.69 -0.44
CA CYS A 78 6.83 -27.21 0.84
C CYS A 78 5.72 -28.24 0.59
N ASN A 79 6.01 -29.31 -0.16
CA ASN A 79 5.10 -30.45 -0.32
C ASN A 79 5.82 -31.82 -0.41
N GLU A 80 7.03 -31.97 0.17
CA GLU A 80 7.72 -33.27 0.25
C GLU A 80 8.47 -33.47 1.59
N PHE A 81 7.76 -33.44 2.71
CA PHE A 81 8.23 -34.11 3.94
C PHE A 81 7.10 -34.94 4.52
N ASN A 82 6.72 -35.98 3.78
CA ASN A 82 5.98 -37.11 4.33
C ASN A 82 6.48 -38.37 3.61
N ALA A 83 7.64 -38.86 4.06
CA ALA A 83 8.20 -40.17 3.73
C ALA A 83 8.82 -40.74 5.02
#